data_AF-V8D5L8-F1
#
_entry.id   AF-V8D5L8-F1
#
_cell.length_a   1.000
_cell.length_b   1.000
_cell.length_c   1.000
_cell.angle_alpha   90.00
_cell.angle_beta   90.00
_cell.angle_gamma   90.00
#
_symmetry.space_group_name_H-M   'P 1'
#
loop_
_entity.id
_entity.type
_entity.pdbx_description
1 polymer ?
#
loop_
_entity_poly.entity_id
_entity_poly.type
_entity_poly.pdbx_seq_one_letter_code
_entity_poly.pdbx_strand_id
1 'polypeptide(L)'
;MKGQPMVSETHVRELLESSYEDAHLILEMGQLSVIDGASAEKDESALVVATARELRESHDVAHVNDEELTSIAALLDDRIAKLGA
;
A
#
# COMPACT_ATOMS: atom_id res chain seq x y z
N MET A 1 -12.82 -20.51 -0.98
CA MET A 1 -12.21 -19.57 -1.93
C MET A 1 -11.69 -18.42 -1.09
N LYS A 2 -10.37 -18.30 -0.91
CA LYS A 2 -9.80 -17.12 -0.25
C LYS A 2 -9.99 -15.96 -1.23
N GLY A 3 -10.71 -14.92 -0.83
CA GLY A 3 -10.85 -13.71 -1.65
C GLY A 3 -9.46 -13.13 -1.90
N GLN A 4 -9.22 -12.61 -3.10
CA GLN A 4 -8.01 -11.87 -3.39
C GLN A 4 -7.91 -10.69 -2.41
N PRO A 5 -6.75 -10.43 -1.79
CA PRO A 5 -6.54 -9.24 -0.97
C PRO A 5 -6.82 -8.00 -1.82
N MET A 6 -7.61 -7.08 -1.27
CA MET A 6 -8.08 -5.88 -1.96
C MET A 6 -7.65 -4.65 -1.15
N VAL A 7 -6.95 -3.73 -1.80
CA VAL A 7 -6.54 -2.44 -1.28
C VAL A 7 -7.78 -1.57 -1.16
N SER A 8 -7.93 -0.92 -0.01
CA SER A 8 -9.03 0.01 0.25
C SER A 8 -8.47 1.41 0.45
N GLU A 9 -9.34 2.42 0.38
CA GLU A 9 -9.03 3.80 0.74
C GLU A 9 -8.38 3.89 2.13
N THR A 10 -8.82 3.07 3.08
CA THR A 10 -8.25 3.02 4.44
C THR A 10 -6.78 2.64 4.42
N HIS A 11 -6.38 1.64 3.61
CA HIS A 11 -4.97 1.25 3.51
C HIS A 11 -4.10 2.36 2.91
N VAL A 12 -4.63 3.06 1.88
CA VAL A 12 -3.93 4.18 1.25
C VAL A 12 -3.80 5.34 2.23
N ARG A 13 -4.88 5.68 2.95
CA ARG A 13 -4.87 6.73 3.96
C ARG A 13 -3.90 6.40 5.09
N GLU A 14 -3.93 5.18 5.61
CA GLU A 14 -3.00 4.71 6.65
C GLU A 14 -1.54 4.79 6.20
N LEU A 15 -1.25 4.43 4.95
CA LEU A 15 0.09 4.55 4.38
C LEU A 15 0.56 6.01 4.29
N LEU A 16 -0.30 6.90 3.79
CA LEU A 16 0.03 8.32 3.60
C LEU A 16 0.11 9.11 4.91
N GLU A 17 -0.76 8.79 5.88
CA GLU A 17 -0.84 9.42 7.20
C GLU A 17 0.06 8.75 8.23
N SER A 18 0.78 7.69 7.86
CA SER A 18 1.68 6.97 8.75
C SER A 18 2.71 7.92 9.38
N SER A 19 2.97 7.69 10.67
CA SER A 19 4.04 8.37 11.41
C SER A 19 5.43 7.82 11.09
N TYR A 20 5.52 6.69 10.38
CA TYR A 20 6.79 6.17 9.90
C TYR A 20 7.29 7.00 8.72
N GLU A 21 8.53 7.48 8.81
CA GLU A 21 9.17 8.26 7.74
C GLU A 21 9.23 7.46 6.42
N ASP A 22 9.38 6.14 6.55
CA ASP A 22 9.48 5.19 5.46
C ASP A 22 8.42 4.09 5.58
N ALA A 23 7.14 4.49 5.60
CA ALA A 23 6.02 3.55 5.68
C ALA A 23 5.86 2.73 4.39
N HIS A 24 5.54 1.46 4.54
CA HIS A 24 5.38 0.49 3.47
C HIS A 24 4.02 -0.19 3.56
N LEU A 25 3.28 -0.27 2.46
CA LEU A 25 2.15 -1.17 2.33
C LEU A 25 2.67 -2.51 1.82
N ILE A 26 2.47 -3.55 2.61
CA ILE A 26 2.89 -4.91 2.28
C ILE A 26 1.70 -5.84 2.10
N LEU A 27 1.94 -6.93 1.37
CA LEU A 27 1.06 -8.08 1.28
C LEU A 27 1.77 -9.31 1.86
N GLU A 28 1.21 -9.86 2.93
CA GLU A 28 1.76 -11.04 3.61
C GLU A 28 0.63 -12.03 3.90
N MET A 29 0.79 -13.30 3.51
CA MET A 29 -0.22 -14.36 3.74
C MET A 29 -1.66 -14.03 3.27
N GLY A 30 -1.80 -13.15 2.27
CA GLY A 30 -3.11 -12.69 1.78
C GLY A 30 -3.73 -11.56 2.61
N GLN A 31 -2.95 -10.89 3.45
CA GLN A 31 -3.36 -9.74 4.27
C GLN A 31 -2.53 -8.51 3.92
N LEU A 32 -3.18 -7.36 3.86
CA LEU A 32 -2.55 -6.06 3.64
C LEU A 32 -2.32 -5.36 4.97
N SER A 33 -1.14 -4.77 5.13
CA SER A 33 -0.77 -4.02 6.33
C SER A 33 0.21 -2.91 6.02
N VAL A 34 0.15 -1.83 6.79
CA VAL A 34 1.12 -0.74 6.75
C VAL A 34 2.13 -0.93 7.87
N ILE A 35 3.40 -1.04 7.52
CA ILE A 35 4.50 -1.23 8.49
C ILE A 35 5.63 -0.25 8.23
N ASP A 36 6.58 -0.14 9.16
CA ASP A 36 7.81 0.61 8.94
C ASP A 36 8.74 -0.12 7.95
N GLY A 37 9.52 0.64 7.18
CA GLY A 37 10.41 0.10 6.15
C GLY A 37 11.47 -0.86 6.69
N ALA A 38 12.00 -0.61 7.89
CA ALA A 38 12.99 -1.50 8.48
C ALA A 38 12.41 -2.88 8.85
N SER A 39 11.11 -2.95 9.15
CA SER A 39 10.38 -4.21 9.32
C SER A 39 10.11 -4.89 7.97
N ALA A 40 9.70 -4.11 6.96
CA ALA A 40 9.45 -4.64 5.61
C ALA A 40 10.70 -5.25 4.97
N GLU A 41 11.87 -4.63 5.13
CA GLU A 41 13.13 -5.13 4.59
C GLU A 41 13.63 -6.43 5.26
N LYS A 42 13.20 -6.70 6.49
CA LYS A 42 13.59 -7.91 7.24
C LYS A 42 12.70 -9.10 6.95
N ASP A 43 11.49 -8.86 6.47
CA ASP A 43 10.52 -9.91 6.17
C ASP A 43 10.61 -10.31 4.70
N GLU A 44 11.38 -11.35 4.43
CA GLU A 44 11.55 -11.92 3.08
C GLU A 44 10.26 -12.57 2.54
N SER A 45 9.25 -12.79 3.39
CA SER A 45 7.97 -13.38 3.02
C SER A 45 6.88 -12.35 2.68
N ALA A 46 7.10 -11.09 3.05
CA ALA A 46 6.24 -9.98 2.72
C ALA A 46 6.55 -9.41 1.34
N LEU A 47 5.50 -9.15 0.56
CA LEU A 47 5.61 -8.47 -0.72
C LEU A 47 5.34 -6.98 -0.53
N VAL A 48 6.32 -6.12 -0.81
CA VAL A 48 6.11 -4.66 -0.81
C VAL A 48 5.25 -4.28 -2.02
N VAL A 49 4.06 -3.74 -1.73
CA VAL A 49 3.10 -3.27 -2.74
C VAL A 49 3.41 -1.84 -3.13
N ALA A 50 3.63 -0.95 -2.16
CA ALA A 50 3.99 0.45 -2.38
C ALA A 50 4.62 1.04 -1.13
N THR A 51 5.35 2.16 -1.30
CA THR A 51 5.85 2.96 -0.19
C THR A 51 5.11 4.29 -0.11
N ALA A 52 5.02 4.87 1.08
CA ALA A 52 4.45 6.21 1.25
C ALA A 52 5.22 7.24 0.42
N ARG A 53 6.54 7.09 0.33
CA ARG A 53 7.39 7.94 -0.51
C ARG A 53 7.01 7.86 -1.99
N GLU A 54 6.84 6.65 -2.53
CA GLU A 54 6.44 6.45 -3.93
C GLU A 54 5.12 7.14 -4.22
N LEU A 55 4.11 6.97 -3.35
CA LEU A 55 2.81 7.62 -3.53
C LEU A 55 2.90 9.15 -3.44
N ARG A 56 3.72 9.68 -2.52
CA ARG A 56 3.93 11.14 -2.39
C ARG A 56 4.68 11.75 -3.55
N GLU A 57 5.55 11.00 -4.22
CA GLU A 57 6.28 11.44 -5.40
C GLU A 57 5.42 11.35 -6.68
N SER A 58 4.47 10.41 -6.73
CA SER A 58 3.62 10.17 -7.90
C SER A 58 2.27 10.90 -7.87
N HIS A 59 1.82 11.33 -6.69
CA HIS A 59 0.53 12.00 -6.49
C HIS A 59 0.70 13.29 -5.69
N ASP A 60 -0.15 14.30 -5.93
CA ASP A 60 -0.24 15.49 -5.08
C ASP A 60 -0.96 15.16 -3.76
N VAL A 61 -0.26 14.45 -2.89
CA VAL A 61 -0.76 13.94 -1.61
C VAL A 61 -1.17 15.04 -0.62
N ALA A 62 -0.80 16.30 -0.87
CA ALA A 62 -1.15 17.41 0.02
C ALA A 62 -2.65 17.71 0.00
N HIS A 63 -3.36 17.31 -1.06
CA HIS A 63 -4.79 17.55 -1.24
C HIS A 63 -5.58 16.30 -1.63
N VAL A 64 -5.05 15.11 -1.31
CA VAL A 64 -5.70 13.85 -1.66
C VAL A 64 -7.10 13.78 -1.05
N ASN A 65 -8.10 13.70 -1.92
CA ASN A 65 -9.50 13.51 -1.56
C ASN A 65 -9.91 12.03 -1.67
N ASP A 66 -11.14 11.70 -1.27
CA ASP A 66 -11.63 10.31 -1.26
C ASP A 66 -11.70 9.66 -2.66
N GLU A 67 -11.93 10.43 -3.72
CA GLU A 67 -11.91 9.94 -5.11
C GLU A 67 -10.49 9.56 -5.54
N GLU A 68 -9.50 10.36 -5.14
CA GLU A 68 -8.08 10.07 -5.38
C GLU A 68 -7.62 8.86 -4.56
N LEU A 69 -8.02 8.74 -3.29
CA LEU A 69 -7.75 7.55 -2.48
C LEU A 69 -8.33 6.28 -3.13
N THR A 70 -9.55 6.36 -3.66
CA THR A 70 -10.19 5.26 -4.38
C THR A 70 -9.40 4.87 -5.63
N SER A 71 -8.97 5.87 -6.39
CA SER A 71 -8.19 5.67 -7.63
C SER A 71 -6.83 5.05 -7.35
N ILE A 72 -6.13 5.52 -6.30
CA ILE A 72 -4.86 4.96 -5.86
C ILE A 72 -5.04 3.51 -5.39
N ALA A 73 -6.09 3.23 -4.60
CA ALA A 73 -6.39 1.88 -4.14
C ALA A 73 -6.58 0.90 -5.32
N ALA A 74 -7.35 1.30 -6.34
CA ALA A 74 -7.55 0.49 -7.54
C ALA A 74 -6.23 0.24 -8.32
N LEU A 75 -5.33 1.23 -8.36
CA LEU A 75 -4.02 1.12 -9.01
C LEU A 75 -3.11 0.13 -8.26
N LEU A 76 -3.13 0.17 -6.93
CA LEU A 76 -2.38 -0.75 -6.09
C LEU A 76 -2.95 -2.18 -6.14
N ASP A 77 -4.27 -2.33 -6.28
CA ASP A 77 -4.91 -3.62 -6.51
C ASP A 77 -4.48 -4.27 -7.83
N ASP A 78 -4.45 -3.49 -8.91
CA ASP A 78 -3.94 -3.96 -10.20
C ASP A 78 -2.46 -4.35 -10.11
N ARG A 79 -1.67 -3.63 -9.30
CA ARG A 79 -0.27 -3.99 -9.01
C ARG A 79 -0.17 -5.32 -8.26
N ILE A 80 -1.00 -5.55 -7.23
CA ILE A 80 -1.05 -6.84 -6.52
C ILE A 80 -1.42 -7.97 -7.48
N ALA A 81 -2.43 -7.77 -8.33
CA ALA A 81 -2.85 -8.76 -9.31
C ALA A 81 -1.70 -9.14 -10.26
N LYS A 82 -0.86 -8.18 -10.64
CA LYS A 82 0.32 -8.41 -11.49
C LYS A 82 1.48 -9.10 -10.76
N LEU A 83 1.62 -8.89 -9.45
CA LEU A 83 2.67 -9.51 -8.64
C LEU A 83 2.33 -10.95 -8.23
N GLY A 84 1.04 -11.29 -8.14
CA GLY A 84 0.54 -12.64 -7.83
C GLY A 84 0.24 -13.52 -9.05
N ALA A 85 0.46 -13.01 -10.27
CA ALA A 85 0.25 -13.72 -11.54
C ALA A 85 1.44 -14.59 -11.97
#